data_AF-A0A5J4S4D7-F1
#
_entry.id   AF-A0A5J4S4D7-F1
#
_cell.length_a   1.000
_cell.length_b   1.000
_cell.length_c   1.000
_cell.angle_alpha   90.00
_cell.angle_beta   90.00
_cell.angle_gamma   90.00
#
_symmetry.space_group_name_H-M   'P 1'
#
loop_
_entity.id
_entity.type
_entity.pdbx_description
1 polymer ?
#
loop_
_entity_poly.entity_id
_entity_poly.type
_entity_poly.pdbx_seq_one_letter_code
_entity_poly.pdbx_strand_id
1 'polypeptide(L)'
;MAPFTVNLSKEDSLYQHLEYTGCGSISLGESRIEQILSTTYKGLFCKGFTKEQFEKSGTLFQRFSTLIIPCLQDNSKFQLNAMNDEVLENQSKKLEIVQEELNMVKPFMNNYQMSSTEIKELIKSQGDYINNLLDIWDNSSFKNMTLTSVGIAIAIANLRRKTGITIDLGIWIK
;
A
#
# COMPACT_ATOMS: atom_id res chain seq x y z
N MET A 1 8.09 15.88 11.76
CA MET A 1 8.76 16.11 10.46
C MET A 1 7.68 16.08 9.39
N ALA A 2 7.51 17.15 8.61
CA ALA A 2 6.48 17.18 7.57
C ALA A 2 6.94 16.39 6.32
N PRO A 3 6.05 15.64 5.66
CA PRO A 3 6.35 14.98 4.38
C PRO A 3 6.77 15.98 3.27
N PHE A 4 7.46 15.51 2.24
CA PHE A 4 7.98 16.31 1.12
C PHE A 4 6.88 16.77 0.14
N THR A 5 5.77 17.33 0.63
CA THR A 5 4.61 17.70 -0.19
C THR A 5 4.58 19.18 -0.56
N VAL A 6 5.33 20.04 0.15
CA VAL A 6 5.29 21.51 -0.03
C VAL A 6 5.77 21.96 -1.42
N ASN A 7 6.75 21.26 -1.99
CA ASN A 7 7.36 21.63 -3.27
C ASN A 7 6.83 20.80 -4.46
N LEU A 8 5.74 20.06 -4.26
CA LEU A 8 5.07 19.36 -5.35
C LEU A 8 4.31 20.39 -6.21
N SER A 9 4.22 20.15 -7.51
CA SER A 9 3.62 21.07 -8.46
C SER A 9 2.78 20.33 -9.50
N LYS A 10 1.79 21.00 -10.08
CA LYS A 10 0.96 20.49 -11.17
C LYS A 10 1.50 20.83 -12.56
N GLU A 11 2.59 21.59 -12.63
CA GLU A 11 3.17 22.04 -13.90
C GLU A 11 3.78 20.86 -14.69
N ASP A 12 3.25 20.62 -15.89
CA ASP A 12 3.72 19.53 -16.76
C ASP A 12 5.19 19.64 -17.16
N SER A 13 5.73 20.87 -17.23
CA SER A 13 7.13 21.14 -17.55
C SER A 13 8.10 20.43 -16.59
N LEU A 14 7.73 20.26 -15.32
CA LEU A 14 8.56 19.58 -14.33
C LEU A 14 8.60 18.07 -14.57
N TYR A 15 7.46 17.46 -14.92
CA TYR A 15 7.38 16.04 -15.24
C TYR A 15 8.08 15.73 -16.55
N GLN A 16 7.93 16.59 -17.57
CA GLN A 16 8.68 16.51 -18.82
C GLN A 16 10.19 16.66 -18.59
N HIS A 17 10.61 17.52 -17.65
CA HIS A 17 12.02 17.66 -17.31
C HIS A 17 12.57 16.39 -16.63
N LEU A 18 11.79 15.78 -15.73
CA LEU A 18 12.16 14.48 -15.14
C LEU A 18 12.29 13.39 -16.20
N GLU A 19 11.43 13.39 -17.22
CA GLU A 19 11.54 12.46 -18.34
C GLU A 19 12.77 12.74 -19.21
N TYR A 20 12.97 14.00 -19.62
CA TYR A 20 14.11 14.42 -20.44
C TYR A 20 15.47 14.11 -19.78
N THR A 21 15.55 14.29 -18.47
CA THR A 21 16.77 13.98 -17.68
C THR A 21 16.93 12.49 -17.36
N GLY A 22 16.01 11.64 -17.83
CA GLY A 22 16.04 10.20 -17.60
C GLY A 22 15.74 9.80 -16.15
N CYS A 23 15.17 10.68 -15.34
CA CYS A 23 14.76 10.40 -13.96
C CYS A 23 13.38 9.73 -13.88
N GLY A 24 12.54 9.87 -14.90
CA GLY A 24 11.23 9.23 -14.97
C GLY A 24 10.82 8.96 -16.41
N SER A 25 9.63 8.38 -16.57
CA SER A 25 8.95 8.22 -17.85
C SER A 25 7.46 8.47 -17.65
N ILE A 26 6.87 9.24 -18.57
CA ILE A 26 5.43 9.51 -18.61
C ILE A 26 4.79 8.43 -19.47
N SER A 27 3.85 7.68 -18.90
CA SER A 27 3.10 6.65 -19.59
C SER A 27 1.66 7.08 -19.89
N LEU A 28 1.00 6.43 -20.85
CA LEU A 28 -0.42 6.69 -21.15
C LEU A 28 -1.36 6.20 -20.04
N GLY A 29 -0.92 5.27 -19.20
CA GLY A 29 -1.70 4.75 -18.09
C GLY A 29 -1.72 5.71 -16.91
N GLU A 30 -2.88 5.87 -16.27
CA GLU A 30 -2.97 6.52 -14.96
C GLU A 30 -2.92 5.48 -13.84
N SER A 31 -2.17 5.79 -12.79
CA SER A 31 -2.20 5.04 -11.54
C SER A 31 -3.01 5.79 -10.51
N ARG A 32 -3.98 5.12 -9.90
CA ARG A 32 -4.75 5.69 -8.79
C ARG A 32 -4.10 5.32 -7.47
N ILE A 33 -3.83 6.32 -6.63
CA ILE A 33 -3.11 6.11 -5.38
C ILE A 33 -3.80 5.14 -4.44
N GLU A 34 -5.14 5.17 -4.37
CA GLU A 34 -5.92 4.21 -3.59
C GLU A 34 -5.83 2.78 -4.14
N GLN A 35 -5.66 2.62 -5.45
CA GLN A 35 -5.45 1.30 -6.06
C GLN A 35 -4.04 0.78 -5.75
N ILE A 36 -3.01 1.63 -5.85
CA ILE A 36 -1.63 1.27 -5.48
C ILE A 36 -1.57 0.82 -4.01
N LEU A 37 -2.13 1.62 -3.11
CA LEU A 37 -2.12 1.35 -1.68
C LEU A 37 -2.89 0.08 -1.33
N SER A 38 -4.10 -0.07 -1.88
CA SER A 38 -4.96 -1.22 -1.60
C SER A 38 -4.37 -2.54 -2.12
N THR A 39 -3.71 -2.53 -3.28
CA THR A 39 -3.09 -3.74 -3.86
C THR A 39 -1.80 -4.13 -3.15
N THR A 40 -0.99 -3.15 -2.75
CA THR A 40 0.33 -3.38 -2.14
C THR A 40 0.23 -3.69 -0.64
N TYR A 41 -0.70 -3.04 0.06
CA TYR A 41 -0.82 -3.08 1.52
C TYR A 41 -2.23 -3.48 1.96
N LYS A 42 -2.78 -4.53 1.34
CA LYS A 42 -4.14 -5.06 1.58
C LYS A 42 -4.53 -5.11 3.06
N GLY A 43 -3.61 -5.56 3.92
CA GLY A 43 -3.85 -5.70 5.36
C GLY A 43 -4.16 -4.39 6.09
N LEU A 44 -3.66 -3.25 5.61
CA LEU A 44 -3.95 -1.93 6.21
C LEU A 44 -5.34 -1.41 5.83
N PHE A 45 -5.85 -1.85 4.67
CA PHE A 45 -7.10 -1.38 4.07
C PHE A 45 -8.18 -2.45 4.15
N CYS A 46 -8.41 -2.97 5.36
CA CYS A 46 -9.40 -4.00 5.66
C CYS A 46 -10.53 -3.41 6.52
N LYS A 47 -11.79 -3.78 6.22
CA LYS A 47 -12.98 -3.44 7.01
C LYS A 47 -13.22 -4.39 8.18
N GLY A 48 -12.49 -5.50 8.19
CA GLY A 48 -12.62 -6.59 9.14
C GLY A 48 -13.84 -7.48 8.90
N PHE A 49 -13.82 -8.65 9.55
CA PHE A 49 -14.85 -9.68 9.52
C PHE A 49 -15.19 -10.15 10.95
N THR A 50 -16.36 -10.73 11.13
CA THR A 50 -16.75 -11.35 12.41
C THR A 50 -16.23 -12.78 12.51
N LYS A 51 -16.23 -13.33 13.73
CA LYS A 51 -15.85 -14.73 13.97
C LYS A 51 -16.78 -15.69 13.21
N GLU A 52 -18.08 -15.41 13.19
CA GLU A 52 -19.08 -16.23 12.49
C GLU A 52 -18.87 -16.21 10.98
N GLN A 53 -18.48 -15.06 10.42
CA GLN A 53 -18.11 -14.96 9.01
C GLN A 53 -16.86 -15.78 8.69
N PHE A 54 -15.88 -15.79 9.59
CA PHE A 54 -14.66 -16.58 9.43
C PHE A 54 -14.94 -18.08 9.48
N GLU A 55 -15.69 -18.55 10.47
CA GLU A 55 -15.96 -19.99 10.65
C GLU A 55 -16.84 -20.57 9.53
N LYS A 56 -17.63 -19.74 8.83
CA LYS A 56 -18.36 -20.12 7.61
C LYS A 56 -17.44 -20.51 6.44
N SER A 57 -16.15 -20.21 6.49
CA SER A 57 -15.17 -20.65 5.48
C SER A 57 -14.85 -22.14 5.53
N GLY A 58 -15.27 -22.85 6.60
CA GLY A 58 -14.97 -24.26 6.80
C GLY A 58 -13.74 -24.53 7.68
N THR A 59 -13.12 -23.49 8.24
CA THR A 59 -12.02 -23.62 9.21
C THR A 59 -12.37 -23.04 10.59
N LEU A 60 -11.57 -23.39 11.60
CA LEU A 60 -11.76 -22.96 12.98
C LEU A 60 -10.99 -21.67 13.24
N PHE A 61 -11.65 -20.67 13.83
CA PHE A 61 -11.01 -19.40 14.21
C PHE A 61 -9.77 -19.61 15.09
N GLN A 62 -9.83 -20.57 16.03
CA GLN A 62 -8.74 -20.88 16.95
C GLN A 62 -7.47 -21.39 16.24
N ARG A 63 -7.62 -22.10 15.12
CA ARG A 63 -6.50 -22.60 14.29
C ARG A 63 -5.67 -21.45 13.72
N PHE A 64 -6.29 -20.30 13.51
CA PHE A 64 -5.70 -19.09 12.95
C PHE A 64 -5.47 -18.00 14.01
N SER A 65 -5.54 -18.32 15.30
CA SER A 65 -5.45 -17.31 16.39
C SER A 65 -4.18 -16.45 16.38
N THR A 66 -3.08 -16.95 15.83
CA THR A 66 -1.82 -16.19 15.65
C THR A 66 -1.79 -15.34 14.38
N LEU A 67 -2.66 -15.63 13.42
CA LEU A 67 -2.84 -14.91 12.16
C LEU A 67 -4.05 -13.99 12.17
N ILE A 68 -4.80 -13.92 13.27
CA ILE A 68 -5.96 -13.06 13.41
C ILE A 68 -5.70 -12.05 14.52
N ILE A 69 -5.93 -10.78 14.20
CA ILE A 69 -5.81 -9.66 15.13
C ILE A 69 -7.13 -8.86 15.12
N PRO A 70 -7.38 -8.02 16.14
CA PRO A 70 -8.42 -6.99 16.04
C PRO A 70 -8.22 -6.14 14.77
N CYS A 71 -9.31 -5.78 14.10
CA CYS A 71 -9.24 -4.98 12.90
C CYS A 71 -8.75 -3.57 13.22
N LEU A 72 -7.75 -3.10 12.47
CA LEU A 72 -7.07 -1.82 12.68
C LEU A 72 -8.03 -0.64 12.50
N GLN A 73 -9.07 -0.80 11.69
CA GLN A 73 -10.06 0.24 11.40
C GLN A 73 -11.33 0.11 12.25
N ASP A 74 -11.55 -1.04 12.88
CA ASP A 74 -12.76 -1.36 13.65
C ASP A 74 -12.46 -2.43 14.70
N ASN A 75 -12.16 -2.01 15.93
CA ASN A 75 -11.80 -2.93 17.03
C ASN A 75 -12.92 -3.93 17.41
N SER A 76 -14.15 -3.78 16.90
CA SER A 76 -15.24 -4.75 17.09
C SER A 76 -15.15 -5.96 16.16
N LYS A 77 -14.26 -5.92 15.17
CA LYS A 77 -14.07 -6.97 14.15
C LYS A 77 -12.65 -7.51 14.17
N PHE A 78 -12.42 -8.52 13.34
CA PHE A 78 -11.13 -9.18 13.17
C PHE A 78 -10.57 -8.97 11.76
N GLN A 79 -9.26 -9.09 11.61
CA GLN A 79 -8.59 -9.13 10.31
C GLN A 79 -7.42 -10.12 10.33
N LEU A 80 -6.93 -10.49 9.15
CA LEU A 80 -5.70 -11.26 9.03
C LEU A 80 -4.48 -10.38 9.32
N ASN A 81 -3.52 -10.92 10.07
CA ASN A 81 -2.30 -10.27 10.51
C ASN A 81 -1.19 -10.31 9.44
N ALA A 82 -1.52 -9.89 8.23
CA ALA A 82 -0.61 -9.91 7.09
C ALA A 82 -0.75 -8.63 6.27
N MET A 83 0.39 -8.07 5.84
CA MET A 83 0.39 -6.84 5.04
C MET A 83 -0.17 -7.06 3.63
N ASN A 84 0.13 -8.22 3.05
CA ASN A 84 -0.27 -8.64 1.70
C ASN A 84 -0.32 -10.17 1.62
N ASP A 85 -0.66 -10.69 0.43
CA ASP A 85 -0.82 -12.13 0.19
C ASP A 85 0.48 -12.91 0.43
N GLU A 86 1.64 -12.36 0.05
CA GLU A 86 2.94 -12.99 0.24
C GLU A 86 3.31 -13.12 1.72
N VAL A 87 3.06 -12.07 2.51
CA VAL A 87 3.28 -12.11 3.97
C VAL A 87 2.37 -13.15 4.61
N LEU A 88 1.11 -13.24 4.21
CA LEU A 88 0.17 -14.24 4.71
C LEU A 88 0.68 -15.65 4.42
N GLU A 89 1.05 -15.93 3.17
CA GLU A 89 1.58 -17.23 2.76
C GLU A 89 2.84 -17.61 3.55
N ASN A 90 3.77 -16.67 3.74
CA ASN A 90 5.00 -16.91 4.47
C ASN A 90 4.76 -17.17 5.96
N GLN A 91 3.81 -16.47 6.59
CA GLN A 91 3.44 -16.73 7.98
C GLN A 91 2.70 -18.07 8.13
N SER A 92 1.79 -18.40 7.21
CA SER A 92 1.07 -19.68 7.21
C SER A 92 2.01 -20.88 7.09
N LYS A 93 3.04 -20.79 6.24
CA LYS A 93 4.10 -21.82 6.14
C LYS A 93 4.84 -22.04 7.46
N LYS A 94 5.20 -20.95 8.16
CA LYS A 94 5.89 -21.02 9.47
C LYS A 94 5.03 -21.64 10.57
N LEU A 95 3.71 -21.57 10.43
CA LEU A 95 2.74 -22.10 11.38
C LEU A 95 2.21 -23.48 10.98
N GLU A 96 2.79 -24.10 9.93
CA GLU A 96 2.39 -25.41 9.42
C GLU A 96 0.88 -25.48 9.10
N ILE A 97 0.35 -24.37 8.57
CA ILE A 97 -1.01 -24.32 8.03
C ILE A 97 -0.98 -24.93 6.64
N VAL A 98 -1.83 -25.93 6.41
CA VAL A 98 -1.86 -26.64 5.13
C VAL A 98 -2.51 -25.79 4.04
N GLN A 99 -2.19 -26.08 2.78
CA GLN A 99 -2.60 -25.25 1.65
C GLN A 99 -4.13 -25.17 1.51
N GLU A 100 -4.84 -26.25 1.84
CA GLU A 100 -6.30 -26.29 1.83
C GLU A 100 -6.90 -25.30 2.83
N GLU A 101 -6.39 -25.24 4.06
CA GLU A 101 -6.82 -24.28 5.09
C GLU A 101 -6.49 -22.84 4.65
N LEU A 102 -5.30 -22.62 4.08
CA LEU A 102 -4.90 -21.31 3.57
C LEU A 102 -5.81 -20.83 2.43
N ASN A 103 -6.20 -21.72 1.52
CA ASN A 103 -7.10 -21.40 0.41
C ASN A 103 -8.50 -20.99 0.88
N MET A 104 -8.95 -21.45 2.05
CA MET A 104 -10.23 -21.05 2.65
C MET A 104 -10.18 -19.62 3.21
N VAL A 105 -9.04 -19.20 3.78
CA VAL A 105 -8.92 -17.91 4.48
C VAL A 105 -8.36 -16.79 3.61
N LYS A 106 -7.53 -17.10 2.61
CA LYS A 106 -6.92 -16.10 1.71
C LYS A 106 -7.96 -15.17 1.05
N PRO A 107 -9.16 -15.63 0.64
CA PRO A 107 -10.20 -14.74 0.12
C PRO A 107 -10.64 -13.62 1.07
N PHE A 108 -10.47 -13.76 2.38
CA PHE A 108 -10.84 -12.73 3.35
C PHE A 108 -10.02 -11.45 3.17
N MET A 109 -8.77 -11.54 2.68
CA MET A 109 -7.94 -10.37 2.35
C MET A 109 -8.59 -9.48 1.28
N ASN A 110 -9.35 -10.08 0.35
CA ASN A 110 -9.99 -9.35 -0.76
C ASN A 110 -11.47 -9.05 -0.45
N ASN A 111 -12.21 -9.99 0.14
CA ASN A 111 -13.65 -9.87 0.39
C ASN A 111 -13.99 -8.77 1.41
N TYR A 112 -13.09 -8.51 2.36
CA TYR A 112 -13.26 -7.49 3.39
C TYR A 112 -12.37 -6.27 3.14
N GLN A 113 -11.85 -6.11 1.93
CA GLN A 113 -11.04 -4.95 1.58
C GLN A 113 -11.89 -3.68 1.53
N MET A 114 -11.30 -2.56 1.91
CA MET A 114 -11.90 -1.23 1.75
C MET A 114 -12.07 -0.88 0.26
N SER A 115 -13.14 -0.17 -0.05
CA SER A 115 -13.38 0.42 -1.37
C SER A 115 -12.45 1.62 -1.61
N SER A 116 -12.27 2.00 -2.87
CA SER A 116 -11.50 3.20 -3.26
C SER A 116 -11.89 4.45 -2.48
N THR A 117 -13.19 4.66 -2.24
CA THR A 117 -13.70 5.82 -1.49
C THR A 117 -13.29 5.77 -0.03
N GLU A 118 -13.52 4.63 0.65
CA GLU A 118 -13.13 4.45 2.06
C GLU A 118 -11.62 4.61 2.26
N ILE A 119 -10.82 4.14 1.29
CA ILE A 119 -9.36 4.29 1.33
C ILE A 119 -8.96 5.76 1.18
N LYS A 120 -9.55 6.49 0.22
CA LYS A 120 -9.27 7.93 0.06
C LYS A 120 -9.65 8.69 1.33
N GLU A 121 -10.78 8.38 1.96
CA GLU A 121 -11.20 9.01 3.22
C GLU A 121 -10.22 8.70 4.36
N LEU A 122 -9.82 7.44 4.49
CA LEU A 122 -8.86 7.00 5.51
C LEU A 122 -7.51 7.72 5.37
N ILE A 123 -6.94 7.79 4.17
CA ILE A 123 -5.64 8.46 3.99
C ILE A 123 -5.77 9.98 4.18
N LYS A 124 -6.89 10.60 3.77
CA LYS A 124 -7.13 12.04 4.01
C LYS A 124 -7.17 12.40 5.49
N SER A 125 -7.64 11.48 6.34
CA SER A 125 -7.65 11.66 7.80
C SER A 125 -6.27 11.83 8.43
N GLN A 126 -5.18 11.51 7.71
CA GLN A 126 -3.81 11.59 8.23
C GLN A 126 -3.24 13.02 8.25
N GLY A 127 -3.92 13.97 7.59
CA GLY A 127 -3.59 15.40 7.65
C GLY A 127 -3.54 16.09 6.29
N ASP A 128 -3.47 17.42 6.30
CA ASP A 128 -3.57 18.28 5.11
C ASP A 128 -2.50 18.02 4.05
N TYR A 129 -1.34 17.48 4.44
CA TYR A 129 -0.30 17.10 3.50
C TYR A 129 -0.76 16.00 2.54
N ILE A 130 -1.65 15.08 2.98
CA ILE A 130 -2.25 14.08 2.09
C ILE A 130 -3.24 14.74 1.14
N ASN A 131 -4.04 15.71 1.61
CA ASN A 131 -4.96 16.44 0.72
C ASN A 131 -4.19 17.11 -0.43
N ASN A 132 -3.07 17.77 -0.11
CA ASN A 132 -2.20 18.37 -1.12
C ASN A 132 -1.60 17.32 -2.08
N LEU A 133 -1.12 16.19 -1.55
CA LEU A 133 -0.59 15.10 -2.38
C LEU A 133 -1.66 14.56 -3.34
N LEU A 134 -2.87 14.30 -2.85
CA LEU A 134 -3.97 13.76 -3.66
C LEU A 134 -4.40 14.73 -4.75
N ASP A 135 -4.50 16.02 -4.42
CA ASP A 135 -4.84 17.06 -5.39
C ASP A 135 -3.80 17.15 -6.52
N ILE A 136 -2.51 17.07 -6.19
CA ILE A 136 -1.44 17.10 -7.19
C ILE A 136 -1.41 15.80 -7.99
N TRP A 137 -1.57 14.65 -7.33
CA TRP A 137 -1.59 13.34 -7.98
C TRP A 137 -2.71 13.25 -9.02
N ASP A 138 -3.95 13.58 -8.62
CA ASP A 138 -5.12 13.45 -9.47
C ASP A 138 -5.14 14.50 -10.60
N ASN A 139 -4.56 15.70 -10.38
CA ASN A 139 -4.63 16.84 -11.31
C ASN A 139 -3.30 17.19 -12.00
N SER A 140 -2.36 16.25 -12.12
CA SER A 140 -1.12 16.44 -12.88
C SER A 140 -0.68 15.16 -13.60
N SER A 141 0.44 15.25 -14.32
CA SER A 141 1.13 14.11 -14.92
C SER A 141 1.76 13.15 -13.89
N PHE A 142 1.73 13.47 -12.58
CA PHE A 142 2.29 12.61 -11.54
C PHE A 142 1.66 11.20 -11.54
N LYS A 143 0.33 11.09 -11.71
CA LYS A 143 -0.35 9.79 -11.80
C LYS A 143 0.09 8.93 -13.00
N ASN A 144 0.75 9.54 -13.98
CA ASN A 144 1.21 8.88 -15.20
C ASN A 144 2.70 8.52 -15.17
N MET A 145 3.43 8.96 -14.14
CA MET A 145 4.87 8.86 -14.03
C MET A 145 5.32 7.54 -13.40
N THR A 146 6.35 6.93 -13.99
CA THR A 146 7.15 5.87 -13.37
C THR A 146 8.60 6.33 -13.26
N LEU A 147 9.24 6.10 -12.10
CA LEU A 147 10.66 6.44 -11.92
C LEU A 147 11.56 5.42 -12.59
N THR A 148 12.67 5.90 -13.18
CA THR A 148 13.75 5.02 -13.65
C THR A 148 14.65 4.61 -12.48
N SER A 149 15.56 3.66 -12.69
CA SER A 149 16.60 3.32 -11.70
C SER A 149 17.45 4.53 -11.30
N VAL A 150 17.77 5.41 -12.25
CA VAL A 150 18.48 6.67 -12.01
C VAL A 150 17.65 7.61 -11.13
N GLY A 151 16.37 7.80 -11.47
CA GLY A 151 15.46 8.63 -10.68
C GLY A 151 15.29 8.13 -9.24
N ILE A 152 15.15 6.81 -9.06
CA ILE A 152 15.07 6.17 -7.74
C ILE A 152 16.35 6.42 -6.95
N ALA A 153 17.53 6.22 -7.56
CA ALA A 153 18.81 6.45 -6.90
C ALA A 153 18.98 7.91 -6.44
N ILE A 154 18.62 8.88 -7.30
CA ILE A 154 18.66 10.31 -6.95
C ILE A 154 17.67 10.63 -5.82
N ALA A 155 16.45 10.09 -5.88
CA ALA A 155 15.43 10.29 -4.86
C ALA A 155 15.89 9.77 -3.49
N ILE A 156 16.48 8.57 -3.43
CA ILE A 156 17.02 7.99 -2.20
C ILE A 156 18.22 8.78 -1.68
N ALA A 157 19.13 9.22 -2.56
CA ALA A 157 20.26 10.06 -2.16
C ALA A 157 19.78 11.39 -1.54
N ASN A 158 18.77 12.02 -2.14
CA ASN A 158 18.19 13.26 -1.63
C ASN A 158 17.42 13.03 -0.31
N LEU A 159 16.69 11.92 -0.19
CA LEU A 159 16.04 11.51 1.06
C LEU A 159 17.08 11.37 2.18
N ARG A 160 18.15 10.58 1.96
CA ARG A 160 19.24 10.40 2.93
C ARG A 160 19.87 11.73 3.33
N ARG A 161 20.13 12.61 2.35
CA ARG A 161 20.70 13.94 2.61
C ARG A 161 19.80 14.81 3.49
N LYS A 162 18.47 14.71 3.34
CA LYS A 162 17.50 15.55 4.05
C LYS A 162 17.08 14.98 5.41
N THR A 163 17.12 13.67 5.58
CA THR A 163 16.51 12.98 6.74
C THR A 163 17.49 12.14 7.53
N GLY A 164 18.65 11.80 6.96
CA GLY A 164 19.58 10.82 7.50
C GLY A 164 19.16 9.36 7.30
N ILE A 165 17.94 9.11 6.81
CA ILE A 165 17.42 7.74 6.60
C ILE A 165 18.16 7.07 5.45
N THR A 166 18.65 5.86 5.70
CA THR A 166 19.26 5.02 4.69
C THR A 166 18.28 3.93 4.30
N ILE A 167 18.02 3.80 3.00
CA ILE A 167 17.17 2.75 2.44
C ILE A 167 18.02 1.87 1.55
N ASP A 168 17.80 0.56 1.60
CA ASP A 168 18.44 -0.39 0.70
C ASP A 168 17.94 -0.19 -0.73
N LEU A 169 18.84 0.20 -1.63
CA LEU A 169 18.57 0.38 -3.05
C LEU A 169 18.23 -0.94 -3.76
N GLY A 170 18.70 -2.08 -3.23
CA GLY A 170 18.46 -3.41 -3.79
C GLY A 170 16.99 -3.82 -3.83
N ILE A 171 16.13 -3.13 -3.09
CA ILE A 171 14.68 -3.31 -3.12
C ILE A 171 14.10 -2.94 -4.49
N TRP A 172 14.68 -1.94 -5.17
CA TRP A 172 14.15 -1.39 -6.42
C TRP A 172 15.07 -1.55 -7.62
N ILE A 173 16.38 -1.68 -7.40
CA ILE A 173 17.38 -1.79 -8.46
C ILE A 173 18.10 -3.13 -8.28
N LYS A 174 17.89 -4.03 -9.25
CA LYS A 174 18.56 -5.34 -9.32
C LYS A 174 19.73 -5.29 -10.29
#